data_AF-A0A261FSN0-F1
#
_entry.id   AF-A0A261FSN0-F1
#
_cell.length_a   1.000
_cell.length_b   1.000
_cell.length_c   1.000
_cell.angle_alpha   90.00
_cell.angle_beta   90.00
_cell.angle_gamma   90.00
#
_symmetry.space_group_name_H-M   'P 1'
#
loop_
_entity.id
_entity.type
_entity.pdbx_description
1 polymer ?
#
loop_
_entity_poly.entity_id
_entity_poly.type
_entity_poly.pdbx_seq_one_letter_code
_entity_poly.pdbx_strand_id
1 'polypeptide(L)'
;MFMSEDQKPESQRSAADTAQSQAASATADTNDNQTDNAGIPDDFEPLTATYERLRHSTNPAELSEFARRPLPDKSDQAAFSRATALLEAVAGNPHTPVEDRIFLAETMPFPNVLVKLSIDEDANVRKAVAANADDKNWLVGRLTKDTVPEVRDTALRNKRTSWKMRLEGAQNPELDADMLDFLSRFGVESEPNAPAVLTSMVRRAVALNPNTSADTLTRLASDPDPVVAKAAASVLSCK
;
A
#
# COMPACT_ATOMS: atom_id res chain seq x y z
N MET A 1 55.26 28.17 12.99
CA MET A 1 55.57 29.04 14.14
C MET A 1 54.30 29.05 15.01
N PHE A 2 54.34 28.33 16.14
CA PHE A 2 53.46 28.31 17.35
C PHE A 2 51.92 28.32 17.12
N MET A 3 51.13 27.27 17.40
CA MET A 3 50.81 26.55 18.66
C MET A 3 50.39 27.43 19.86
N SER A 4 49.39 26.90 20.61
CA SER A 4 48.78 27.32 21.89
C SER A 4 47.46 28.11 21.76
N GLU A 5 46.40 27.90 22.54
CA GLU A 5 45.93 26.83 23.45
C GLU A 5 44.58 27.30 24.03
N ASP A 6 43.88 26.37 24.67
CA ASP A 6 42.62 26.49 25.42
C ASP A 6 42.46 27.71 26.36
N GLN A 7 41.21 28.17 26.55
CA GLN A 7 40.64 28.35 27.90
C GLN A 7 39.13 28.66 27.89
N LYS A 8 38.35 27.73 28.47
CA LYS A 8 37.03 27.91 29.09
C LYS A 8 37.08 28.98 30.19
N PRO A 9 35.91 29.52 30.60
CA PRO A 9 35.61 29.56 32.02
C PRO A 9 34.28 28.88 32.38
N GLU A 10 34.34 28.11 33.45
CA GLU A 10 33.20 27.53 34.15
C GLU A 10 32.63 28.47 35.22
N SER A 11 31.38 28.15 35.58
CA SER A 11 30.71 28.41 36.85
C SER A 11 29.90 29.70 36.98
N GLN A 12 28.57 29.54 36.91
CA GLN A 12 27.71 29.96 38.01
C GLN A 12 26.60 28.92 38.21
N ARG A 13 26.55 28.41 39.44
CA ARG A 13 25.66 27.37 39.96
C ARG A 13 24.32 27.96 40.39
N SER A 14 23.35 27.05 40.52
CA SER A 14 22.26 27.02 41.50
C SER A 14 20.90 27.54 41.06
N ALA A 15 19.97 26.61 40.85
CA ALA A 15 18.61 26.66 41.41
C ALA A 15 17.92 25.30 41.20
N ALA A 16 18.40 24.29 41.93
CA ALA A 16 17.69 23.03 42.15
C ALA A 16 17.71 22.79 43.67
N ASP A 17 16.80 23.46 44.38
CA ASP A 17 16.43 23.05 45.74
C ASP A 17 15.18 23.82 46.18
N THR A 18 14.00 23.21 46.06
CA THR A 18 12.89 23.44 47.01
C THR A 18 11.90 22.28 46.87
N ALA A 19 12.19 21.19 47.56
CA ALA A 19 11.22 20.16 47.87
C ALA A 19 11.10 20.05 49.40
N GLN A 20 9.85 19.89 49.86
CA GLN A 20 9.42 19.41 51.17
C GLN A 20 9.44 20.39 52.36
N SER A 21 8.26 20.93 52.67
CA SER A 21 7.61 20.58 53.94
C SER A 21 6.12 20.94 53.92
N GLN A 22 5.36 20.23 54.75
CA GLN A 22 3.96 20.45 55.17
C GLN A 22 2.89 19.58 54.49
N ALA A 23 2.82 18.36 55.02
CA ALA A 23 1.58 17.62 55.16
C ALA A 23 0.83 18.07 56.44
N ALA A 24 -0.50 17.95 56.36
CA ALA A 24 -1.50 17.79 57.43
C ALA A 24 -2.42 18.98 57.78
N SER A 25 -3.70 18.73 57.45
CA SER A 25 -4.96 19.11 58.11
C SER A 25 -5.54 20.51 57.93
N ALA A 26 -6.63 20.61 57.16
CA ALA A 26 -7.98 20.88 57.69
C ALA A 26 -9.05 20.85 56.57
N THR A 27 -9.96 19.88 56.71
CA THR A 27 -11.42 19.95 56.47
C THR A 27 -12.01 20.48 55.15
N ALA A 28 -12.61 19.52 54.43
CA ALA A 28 -13.99 19.52 53.93
C ALA A 28 -14.45 20.70 53.06
N ASP A 29 -14.43 20.49 51.75
CA ASP A 29 -15.60 20.83 50.93
C ASP A 29 -15.80 19.74 49.88
N THR A 30 -16.94 19.08 50.00
CA THR A 30 -17.41 17.97 49.18
C THR A 30 -17.86 18.55 47.84
N ASN A 31 -17.05 18.38 46.79
CA ASN A 31 -17.56 18.46 45.43
C ASN A 31 -17.71 17.03 44.92
N ASP A 32 -18.92 16.51 45.09
CA ASP A 32 -19.44 15.33 44.42
C ASP A 32 -19.30 15.52 42.91
N ASN A 33 -18.17 15.10 42.34
CA ASN A 33 -18.11 14.82 40.91
C ASN A 33 -18.63 13.39 40.72
N GLN A 34 -19.93 13.28 40.94
CA GLN A 34 -20.76 12.16 40.56
C GLN A 34 -20.60 12.03 39.05
N THR A 35 -19.72 11.11 38.62
CA THR A 35 -19.71 10.66 37.24
C THR A 35 -21.06 10.01 37.00
N ASP A 36 -21.98 10.79 36.46
CA ASP A 36 -23.23 10.30 35.90
C ASP A 36 -22.88 9.28 34.81
N ASN A 37 -22.85 8.01 35.23
CA ASN A 37 -22.89 6.86 34.36
C ASN A 37 -24.31 6.77 33.79
N ALA A 38 -24.68 7.78 33.00
CA ALA A 38 -25.96 7.90 32.36
C ALA A 38 -25.99 6.97 31.14
N GLY A 39 -26.47 5.74 31.37
CA GLY A 39 -27.11 4.89 30.38
C GLY A 39 -26.30 4.58 29.12
N ILE A 40 -25.21 3.83 29.25
CA ILE A 40 -24.76 2.99 28.12
C ILE A 40 -25.79 1.85 28.01
N PRO A 41 -26.48 1.66 26.87
CA PRO A 41 -27.34 0.50 26.68
C PRO A 41 -26.54 -0.78 26.92
N ASP A 42 -27.10 -1.79 27.61
CA ASP A 42 -26.42 -3.06 27.91
C ASP A 42 -25.86 -3.78 26.66
N ASP A 43 -26.34 -3.41 25.46
CA ASP A 43 -25.94 -3.95 24.16
C ASP A 43 -24.86 -3.13 23.40
N PHE A 44 -24.31 -2.05 23.98
CA PHE A 44 -23.30 -1.25 23.29
C PHE A 44 -21.88 -1.82 23.47
N GLU A 45 -21.39 -2.55 22.46
CA GLU A 45 -19.99 -2.97 22.39
C GLU A 45 -19.11 -1.84 21.78
N PRO A 46 -18.14 -1.29 22.53
CA PRO A 46 -17.23 -0.26 22.02
C PRO A 46 -16.48 -0.73 20.78
N LEU A 47 -16.24 0.16 19.81
CA LEU A 47 -15.51 -0.18 18.58
C LEU A 47 -14.17 -0.86 18.89
N THR A 48 -13.42 -0.35 19.87
CA THR A 48 -12.13 -0.94 20.27
C THR A 48 -12.27 -2.37 20.77
N ALA A 49 -13.35 -2.70 21.49
CA ALA A 49 -13.58 -4.05 21.99
C ALA A 49 -13.88 -5.02 20.83
N THR A 50 -14.81 -4.66 19.93
CA THR A 50 -15.09 -5.48 18.74
C THR A 50 -13.85 -5.59 17.84
N TYR A 51 -13.11 -4.50 17.65
CA TYR A 51 -11.92 -4.47 16.81
C TYR A 51 -10.83 -5.42 17.31
N GLU A 52 -10.47 -5.35 18.60
CA GLU A 52 -9.45 -6.24 19.18
C GLU A 52 -9.92 -7.69 19.21
N ARG A 53 -11.22 -7.94 19.45
CA ARG A 53 -11.81 -9.27 19.32
C ARG A 53 -11.63 -9.83 17.91
N LEU A 54 -12.02 -9.09 16.87
CA LEU A 54 -11.87 -9.54 15.48
C LEU A 54 -10.41 -9.71 15.07
N ARG A 55 -9.52 -8.82 15.53
CA ARG A 55 -8.08 -8.91 15.23
C ARG A 55 -7.43 -10.18 15.77
N HIS A 56 -7.94 -10.71 16.88
CA HIS A 56 -7.40 -11.90 17.56
C HIS A 56 -8.30 -13.13 17.47
N SER A 57 -9.45 -13.01 16.80
CA SER A 57 -10.38 -14.13 16.66
C SER A 57 -9.73 -15.26 15.87
N THR A 58 -9.93 -16.49 16.35
CA THR A 58 -9.57 -17.72 15.66
C THR A 58 -10.79 -18.38 15.01
N ASN A 59 -11.96 -17.73 15.09
CA ASN A 59 -13.20 -18.23 14.53
C ASN A 59 -13.38 -17.73 13.08
N PRO A 60 -13.12 -18.56 12.06
CA PRO A 60 -13.23 -18.13 10.68
C PRO A 60 -14.65 -17.72 10.30
N ALA A 61 -15.69 -18.35 10.86
CA ALA A 61 -17.08 -18.03 10.52
C ALA A 61 -17.48 -16.61 10.98
N GLU A 62 -17.00 -16.18 12.15
CA GLU A 62 -17.18 -14.81 12.63
C GLU A 62 -16.47 -13.81 11.71
N LEU A 63 -15.23 -14.09 11.34
CA LEU A 63 -14.45 -13.23 10.44
C LEU A 63 -15.10 -13.13 9.06
N SER A 64 -15.59 -14.24 8.51
CA SER A 64 -16.36 -14.29 7.27
C SER A 64 -17.63 -13.45 7.35
N GLU A 65 -18.35 -13.50 8.46
CA GLU A 65 -19.57 -12.71 8.65
C GLU A 65 -19.28 -11.21 8.53
N PHE A 66 -18.21 -10.73 9.18
CA PHE A 66 -17.80 -9.33 9.08
C PHE A 66 -17.26 -8.96 7.69
N ALA A 67 -16.47 -9.84 7.06
CA ALA A 67 -15.93 -9.61 5.73
C ALA A 67 -17.03 -9.45 4.66
N ARG A 68 -18.11 -10.25 4.76
CA ARG A 68 -19.21 -10.29 3.79
C ARG A 68 -20.36 -9.35 4.12
N ARG A 69 -20.34 -8.71 5.29
CA ARG A 69 -21.42 -7.81 5.72
C ARG A 69 -21.51 -6.61 4.77
N PRO A 70 -22.71 -6.28 4.24
CA PRO A 70 -22.89 -5.08 3.45
C PRO A 70 -22.47 -3.83 4.23
N LEU A 71 -21.79 -2.92 3.54
CA LEU A 71 -21.40 -1.64 4.14
C LEU A 71 -22.67 -0.81 4.46
N PRO A 72 -22.69 -0.10 5.61
CA PRO A 72 -23.74 0.87 5.90
C PRO A 72 -23.82 1.97 4.83
N ASP A 73 -24.93 2.72 4.83
CA ASP A 73 -25.07 3.91 4.00
C ASP A 73 -23.96 4.92 4.33
N LYS A 74 -23.34 5.50 3.30
CA LYS A 74 -22.27 6.50 3.45
C LYS A 74 -22.74 7.78 4.14
N SER A 75 -24.04 8.07 4.13
CA SER A 75 -24.63 9.20 4.85
C SER A 75 -24.57 9.02 6.38
N ASP A 76 -24.56 7.78 6.86
CA ASP A 76 -24.27 7.47 8.27
C ASP A 76 -22.75 7.32 8.46
N GLN A 77 -22.09 8.46 8.67
CA GLN A 77 -20.64 8.51 8.81
C GLN A 77 -20.15 7.65 9.99
N ALA A 78 -20.88 7.59 11.10
CA ALA A 78 -20.46 6.86 12.28
C ALA A 78 -20.50 5.35 12.04
N ALA A 79 -21.61 4.84 11.49
CA ALA A 79 -21.73 3.42 11.16
C ALA A 79 -20.76 3.01 10.06
N PHE A 80 -20.60 3.84 9.02
CA PHE A 80 -19.66 3.59 7.94
C PHE A 80 -18.21 3.53 8.44
N SER A 81 -17.78 4.53 9.22
CA SER A 81 -16.43 4.53 9.83
C SER A 81 -16.22 3.32 10.73
N ARG A 82 -17.20 2.96 11.57
CA ARG A 82 -17.14 1.75 12.41
C ARG A 82 -16.95 0.49 11.56
N ALA A 83 -17.76 0.32 10.51
CA ALA A 83 -17.67 -0.83 9.62
C ALA A 83 -16.30 -0.93 8.93
N THR A 84 -15.77 0.19 8.41
CA THR A 84 -14.45 0.20 7.74
C THR A 84 -13.30 -0.13 8.69
N ALA A 85 -13.36 0.29 9.95
CA ALA A 85 -12.36 -0.07 10.96
C ALA A 85 -12.41 -1.57 11.29
N LEU A 86 -13.61 -2.16 11.40
CA LEU A 86 -13.73 -3.60 11.65
C LEU A 86 -13.26 -4.44 10.45
N LEU A 87 -13.48 -3.99 9.22
CA LEU A 87 -12.91 -4.63 8.03
C LEU A 87 -11.38 -4.60 8.01
N GLU A 88 -10.75 -3.55 8.55
CA GLU A 88 -9.28 -3.52 8.69
C GLU A 88 -8.79 -4.61 9.66
N ALA A 89 -9.48 -4.82 10.79
CA ALA A 89 -9.14 -5.90 11.72
C ALA A 89 -9.28 -7.28 11.06
N VAL A 90 -10.39 -7.51 10.34
CA VAL A 90 -10.67 -8.77 9.64
C VAL A 90 -9.66 -9.02 8.52
N ALA A 91 -9.35 -8.01 7.71
CA ALA A 91 -8.37 -8.12 6.63
C ALA A 91 -6.94 -8.39 7.15
N GLY A 92 -6.60 -7.87 8.32
CA GLY A 92 -5.31 -8.11 8.96
C GLY A 92 -5.23 -9.40 9.78
N ASN A 93 -6.30 -10.18 9.88
CA ASN A 93 -6.33 -11.41 10.67
C ASN A 93 -5.99 -12.64 9.77
N PRO A 94 -4.95 -13.43 10.11
CA PRO A 94 -4.56 -14.61 9.34
C PRO A 94 -5.59 -15.75 9.35
N HIS A 95 -6.50 -15.78 10.33
CA HIS A 95 -7.58 -16.76 10.42
C HIS A 95 -8.80 -16.40 9.55
N THR A 96 -8.84 -15.20 8.98
CA THR A 96 -9.88 -14.84 8.00
C THR A 96 -9.70 -15.72 6.77
N PRO A 97 -10.71 -16.44 6.28
CA PRO A 97 -10.57 -17.33 5.13
C PRO A 97 -9.99 -16.62 3.89
N VAL A 98 -9.18 -17.32 3.11
CA VAL A 98 -8.46 -16.74 1.95
C VAL A 98 -9.46 -16.15 0.95
N GLU A 99 -10.57 -16.83 0.69
CA GLU A 99 -11.65 -16.38 -0.18
C GLU A 99 -12.31 -15.07 0.28
N ASP A 100 -12.32 -14.80 1.58
CA ASP A 100 -12.84 -13.55 2.14
C ASP A 100 -11.80 -12.45 2.06
N ARG A 101 -10.52 -12.75 2.28
CA ARG A 101 -9.42 -11.80 2.07
C ARG A 101 -9.30 -11.39 0.59
N ILE A 102 -9.46 -12.34 -0.34
CA ILE A 102 -9.56 -12.06 -1.78
C ILE A 102 -10.78 -11.18 -2.05
N PHE A 103 -11.96 -11.53 -1.54
CA PHE A 103 -13.16 -10.72 -1.72
C PHE A 103 -12.96 -9.27 -1.24
N LEU A 104 -12.38 -9.08 -0.06
CA LEU A 104 -12.07 -7.75 0.47
C LEU A 104 -11.05 -7.02 -0.41
N ALA A 105 -10.01 -7.72 -0.88
CA ALA A 105 -8.99 -7.16 -1.76
C ALA A 105 -9.57 -6.72 -3.11
N GLU A 106 -10.56 -7.41 -3.66
CA GLU A 106 -11.21 -7.07 -4.94
C GLU A 106 -12.24 -5.96 -4.82
N THR A 107 -12.98 -5.91 -3.71
CA THR A 107 -14.21 -5.10 -3.61
C THR A 107 -14.07 -3.84 -2.76
N MET A 108 -13.12 -3.80 -1.83
CA MET A 108 -13.02 -2.69 -0.90
C MET A 108 -12.17 -1.55 -1.48
N PRO A 109 -12.66 -0.29 -1.46
CA PRO A 109 -11.92 0.87 -1.95
C PRO A 109 -11.01 1.50 -0.89
N PHE A 110 -10.88 0.87 0.29
CA PHE A 110 -10.32 1.48 1.49
C PHE A 110 -8.81 1.22 1.60
N PRO A 111 -7.96 2.27 1.58
CA PRO A 111 -6.52 2.07 1.63
C PRO A 111 -6.01 1.32 2.87
N ASN A 112 -6.62 1.52 4.04
CA ASN A 112 -6.22 0.83 5.27
C ASN A 112 -6.45 -0.69 5.18
N VAL A 113 -7.55 -1.13 4.56
CA VAL A 113 -7.83 -2.55 4.28
C VAL A 113 -6.85 -3.10 3.24
N LEU A 114 -6.72 -2.43 2.10
CA LEU A 114 -5.87 -2.89 1.00
C LEU A 114 -4.39 -2.94 1.40
N VAL A 115 -3.93 -2.06 2.27
CA VAL A 115 -2.55 -2.09 2.80
C VAL A 115 -2.26 -3.36 3.58
N LYS A 116 -3.20 -3.83 4.42
CA LYS A 116 -3.02 -5.09 5.16
C LYS A 116 -2.90 -6.26 4.18
N LEU A 117 -3.80 -6.30 3.20
CA LEU A 117 -3.88 -7.38 2.20
C LEU A 117 -2.71 -7.34 1.20
N SER A 118 -2.08 -6.18 0.98
CA SER A 118 -0.95 -6.05 0.05
C SER A 118 0.32 -6.78 0.47
N ILE A 119 0.40 -7.22 1.73
CA ILE A 119 1.50 -8.00 2.29
C ILE A 119 1.05 -9.38 2.77
N ASP A 120 -0.14 -9.82 2.35
CA ASP A 120 -0.68 -11.14 2.67
C ASP A 120 0.30 -12.24 2.24
N GLU A 121 0.34 -13.34 2.99
CA GLU A 121 1.18 -14.48 2.65
C GLU A 121 0.71 -15.14 1.34
N ASP A 122 -0.59 -15.15 1.08
CA ASP A 122 -1.17 -15.74 -0.12
C ASP A 122 -1.04 -14.77 -1.31
N ALA A 123 -0.36 -15.24 -2.36
CA ALA A 123 -0.13 -14.44 -3.55
C ALA A 123 -1.44 -14.10 -4.30
N ASN A 124 -2.48 -14.91 -4.19
CA ASN A 124 -3.77 -14.62 -4.80
C ASN A 124 -4.46 -13.43 -4.12
N VAL A 125 -4.30 -13.27 -2.81
CA VAL A 125 -4.79 -12.09 -2.09
C VAL A 125 -4.03 -10.84 -2.56
N ARG A 126 -2.69 -10.90 -2.63
CA ARG A 126 -1.89 -9.76 -3.13
C ARG A 126 -2.20 -9.42 -4.59
N LYS A 127 -2.42 -10.43 -5.43
CA LYS A 127 -2.85 -10.29 -6.83
C LYS A 127 -4.22 -9.62 -6.92
N ALA A 128 -5.16 -9.97 -6.05
CA ALA A 128 -6.46 -9.31 -5.97
C ALA A 128 -6.33 -7.82 -5.61
N VAL A 129 -5.46 -7.47 -4.67
CA VAL A 129 -5.15 -6.05 -4.37
C VAL A 129 -4.58 -5.36 -5.62
N ALA A 130 -3.63 -6.01 -6.32
CA ALA A 130 -3.01 -5.48 -7.53
C ALA A 130 -4.03 -5.25 -8.67
N ALA A 131 -5.10 -6.04 -8.73
CA ALA A 131 -6.16 -5.92 -9.72
C ALA A 131 -7.21 -4.85 -9.38
N ASN A 132 -7.27 -4.41 -8.12
CA ASN A 132 -8.32 -3.50 -7.64
C ASN A 132 -8.24 -2.12 -8.32
N ALA A 133 -9.35 -1.68 -8.91
CA ALA A 133 -9.44 -0.42 -9.66
C ALA A 133 -9.48 0.84 -8.78
N ASP A 134 -9.88 0.69 -7.52
CA ASP A 134 -9.94 1.74 -6.52
C ASP A 134 -8.63 1.92 -5.74
N ASP A 135 -7.65 1.04 -6.02
CA ASP A 135 -6.33 1.10 -5.44
C ASP A 135 -5.62 2.44 -5.74
N LYS A 136 -4.69 2.81 -4.87
CA LYS A 136 -3.88 4.01 -5.00
C LYS A 136 -2.62 3.69 -5.79
N ASN A 137 -2.22 4.63 -6.63
CA ASN A 137 -1.02 4.54 -7.47
C ASN A 137 0.22 4.10 -6.65
N TRP A 138 0.41 4.62 -5.44
CA TRP A 138 1.53 4.24 -4.58
C TRP A 138 1.47 2.79 -4.09
N LEU A 139 0.29 2.21 -3.88
CA LEU A 139 0.14 0.84 -3.42
C LEU A 139 0.34 -0.13 -4.59
N VAL A 140 -0.25 0.17 -5.75
CA VAL A 140 0.03 -0.57 -7.00
C VAL A 140 1.53 -0.54 -7.32
N GLY A 141 2.20 0.60 -7.12
CA GLY A 141 3.65 0.72 -7.31
C GLY A 141 4.50 -0.13 -6.34
N ARG A 142 3.97 -0.48 -5.17
CA ARG A 142 4.58 -1.51 -4.31
C ARG A 142 4.42 -2.89 -4.95
N LEU A 143 3.22 -3.22 -5.43
CA LEU A 143 2.89 -4.52 -6.00
C LEU A 143 3.55 -4.79 -7.36
N THR A 144 3.97 -3.76 -8.11
CA THR A 144 4.84 -3.95 -9.30
C THR A 144 6.21 -4.53 -8.95
N LYS A 145 6.57 -4.58 -7.66
CA LYS A 145 7.82 -5.11 -7.12
C LYS A 145 7.61 -6.36 -6.27
N ASP A 146 6.42 -6.98 -6.36
CA ASP A 146 6.12 -8.22 -5.65
C ASP A 146 7.08 -9.34 -6.06
N THR A 147 7.33 -10.29 -5.16
CA THR A 147 8.20 -11.43 -5.46
C THR A 147 7.55 -12.40 -6.44
N VAL A 148 6.22 -12.46 -6.48
CA VAL A 148 5.45 -13.35 -7.35
C VAL A 148 5.17 -12.68 -8.71
N PRO A 149 5.59 -13.29 -9.84
CA PRO A 149 5.41 -12.71 -11.17
C PRO A 149 3.95 -12.32 -11.47
N GLU A 150 2.99 -13.18 -11.15
CA GLU A 150 1.58 -12.96 -11.46
C GLU A 150 1.01 -11.72 -10.73
N VAL A 151 1.53 -11.39 -9.54
CA VAL A 151 1.16 -10.17 -8.81
C VAL A 151 1.76 -8.94 -9.48
N ARG A 152 3.05 -9.00 -9.87
CA ARG A 152 3.74 -7.92 -10.59
C ARG A 152 3.04 -7.59 -11.90
N ASP A 153 2.71 -8.60 -12.69
CA ASP A 153 2.10 -8.44 -14.00
C ASP A 153 0.69 -7.84 -13.88
N THR A 154 -0.08 -8.32 -12.90
CA THR A 154 -1.39 -7.78 -12.59
C THR A 154 -1.28 -6.30 -12.19
N ALA A 155 -0.30 -5.95 -11.34
CA ALA A 155 -0.04 -4.57 -10.97
C ALA A 155 0.39 -3.72 -12.18
N LEU A 156 1.26 -4.21 -13.06
CA LEU A 156 1.71 -3.47 -14.26
C LEU A 156 0.57 -3.19 -15.26
N ARG A 157 -0.42 -4.09 -15.31
CA ARG A 157 -1.64 -3.94 -16.13
C ARG A 157 -2.67 -2.99 -15.52
N ASN A 158 -2.59 -2.70 -14.22
CA ASN A 158 -3.54 -1.82 -13.56
C ASN A 158 -3.49 -0.39 -14.15
N LYS A 159 -4.67 0.23 -14.30
CA LYS A 159 -4.82 1.60 -14.85
C LYS A 159 -4.26 2.67 -13.92
N ARG A 160 -4.11 2.37 -12.63
CA ARG A 160 -3.50 3.25 -11.62
C ARG A 160 -1.98 3.27 -11.69
N THR A 161 -1.38 2.33 -12.42
CA THR A 161 0.08 2.22 -12.59
C THR A 161 0.60 3.37 -13.43
N SER A 162 1.50 4.14 -12.83
CA SER A 162 2.13 5.27 -13.53
C SER A 162 3.08 4.81 -14.63
N TRP A 163 3.36 5.69 -15.60
CA TRP A 163 4.39 5.46 -16.61
C TRP A 163 5.77 5.21 -16.03
N LYS A 164 6.11 5.87 -14.92
CA LYS A 164 7.36 5.62 -14.19
C LYS A 164 7.43 4.17 -13.69
N MET A 165 6.34 3.66 -13.13
CA MET A 165 6.29 2.27 -12.65
C MET A 165 6.33 1.26 -13.79
N ARG A 166 5.66 1.55 -14.93
CA ARG A 166 5.77 0.70 -16.14
C ARG A 166 7.18 0.70 -16.72
N LEU A 167 7.88 1.83 -16.66
CA LEU A 167 9.29 1.92 -17.04
C LEU A 167 10.19 1.08 -16.12
N GLU A 168 10.02 1.20 -14.79
CA GLU A 168 10.72 0.36 -13.81
C GLU A 168 10.44 -1.14 -14.06
N GLY A 169 9.18 -1.50 -14.34
CA GLY A 169 8.79 -2.86 -14.72
C GLY A 169 9.48 -3.34 -16.00
N ALA A 170 9.48 -2.55 -17.07
CA ALA A 170 10.17 -2.89 -18.31
C ALA A 170 11.69 -3.06 -18.16
N GLN A 171 12.29 -2.42 -17.16
CA GLN A 171 13.71 -2.56 -16.82
C GLN A 171 14.00 -3.77 -15.91
N ASN A 172 12.98 -4.43 -15.37
CA ASN A 172 13.15 -5.58 -14.50
C ASN A 172 13.66 -6.79 -15.32
N PRO A 173 14.85 -7.34 -15.02
CA PRO A 173 15.41 -8.49 -15.74
C PRO A 173 14.66 -9.80 -15.47
N GLU A 174 13.73 -9.84 -14.52
CA GLU A 174 12.89 -10.99 -14.22
C GLU A 174 11.50 -10.91 -14.86
N LEU A 175 11.19 -9.83 -15.59
CA LEU A 175 9.92 -9.71 -16.29
C LEU A 175 9.90 -10.63 -17.50
N ASP A 176 8.80 -11.35 -17.70
CA ASP A 176 8.68 -12.31 -18.80
C ASP A 176 8.44 -11.63 -20.16
N ALA A 177 8.60 -12.41 -21.23
CA ALA A 177 8.47 -11.93 -22.59
C ALA A 177 7.06 -11.44 -22.95
N ASP A 178 6.01 -12.04 -22.37
CA ASP A 178 4.60 -11.73 -22.67
C ASP A 178 4.20 -10.39 -22.04
N MET A 179 4.67 -10.13 -20.83
CA MET A 179 4.45 -8.88 -20.14
C MET A 179 5.29 -7.76 -20.77
N LEU A 180 6.51 -8.05 -21.21
CA LEU A 180 7.32 -7.12 -22.02
C LEU A 180 6.63 -6.77 -23.35
N ASP A 181 6.09 -7.77 -24.06
CA ASP A 181 5.28 -7.57 -25.27
C ASP A 181 4.06 -6.66 -24.98
N PHE A 182 3.33 -6.90 -23.89
CA PHE A 182 2.25 -6.00 -23.48
C PHE A 182 2.72 -4.55 -23.26
N LEU A 183 3.80 -4.35 -22.51
CA LEU A 183 4.34 -3.00 -22.23
C LEU A 183 4.81 -2.30 -23.52
N SER A 184 5.29 -3.07 -24.50
CA SER A 184 5.78 -2.53 -25.78
C SER A 184 4.68 -1.90 -26.65
N ARG A 185 3.41 -2.18 -26.38
CA ARG A 185 2.27 -1.71 -27.20
C ARG A 185 1.82 -0.28 -26.88
N PHE A 186 2.19 0.25 -25.70
CA PHE A 186 1.73 1.56 -25.25
C PHE A 186 2.19 2.71 -26.16
N GLY A 187 1.28 3.63 -26.49
CA GLY A 187 1.50 4.81 -27.33
C GLY A 187 1.46 4.55 -28.84
N VAL A 188 1.37 3.29 -29.28
CA VAL A 188 1.29 2.93 -30.71
C VAL A 188 0.05 2.08 -30.97
N GLU A 189 -0.01 0.88 -30.39
CA GLU A 189 -1.13 -0.05 -30.56
C GLU A 189 -2.19 0.11 -29.45
N SER A 190 -1.74 0.47 -28.25
CA SER A 190 -2.57 0.65 -27.05
C SER A 190 -2.37 2.05 -26.48
N GLU A 191 -3.46 2.68 -26.03
CA GLU A 191 -3.44 4.05 -25.51
C GLU A 191 -2.69 5.06 -26.42
N PRO A 192 -3.11 5.26 -27.68
CA PRO A 192 -2.41 6.14 -28.63
C PRO A 192 -2.35 7.61 -28.20
N ASN A 193 -3.23 8.02 -27.27
CA ASN A 193 -3.26 9.36 -26.70
C ASN A 193 -2.35 9.52 -25.45
N ALA A 194 -1.61 8.48 -25.07
CA ALA A 194 -0.66 8.55 -23.95
C ALA A 194 0.52 9.48 -24.28
N PRO A 195 1.21 10.04 -23.27
CA PRO A 195 2.35 10.93 -23.51
C PRO A 195 3.46 10.23 -24.30
N ALA A 196 3.69 10.68 -25.54
CA ALA A 196 4.58 10.04 -26.51
C ALA A 196 5.97 9.76 -25.93
N VAL A 197 6.58 10.75 -25.26
CA VAL A 197 7.91 10.62 -24.64
C VAL A 197 7.93 9.52 -23.57
N LEU A 198 6.91 9.45 -22.71
CA LEU A 198 6.89 8.45 -21.63
C LEU A 198 6.69 7.04 -22.17
N THR A 199 5.80 6.90 -23.16
CA THR A 199 5.58 5.59 -23.80
C THR A 199 6.80 5.13 -24.58
N SER A 200 7.52 6.02 -25.28
CA SER A 200 8.74 5.63 -26.01
C SER A 200 9.87 5.25 -25.06
N MET A 201 9.97 5.87 -23.88
CA MET A 201 10.90 5.42 -22.82
C MET A 201 10.59 3.99 -22.36
N VAL A 202 9.30 3.65 -22.16
CA VAL A 202 8.88 2.28 -21.80
C VAL A 202 9.22 1.30 -22.92
N ARG A 203 8.85 1.60 -24.17
CA ARG A 203 9.15 0.73 -25.33
C ARG A 203 10.65 0.54 -25.54
N ARG A 204 11.46 1.59 -25.36
CA ARG A 204 12.92 1.49 -25.38
C ARG A 204 13.45 0.59 -24.27
N ALA A 205 12.91 0.70 -23.06
CA ALA A 205 13.30 -0.19 -21.95
C ALA A 205 12.95 -1.65 -22.26
N VAL A 206 11.77 -1.90 -22.83
CA VAL A 206 11.42 -3.23 -23.34
C VAL A 206 12.44 -3.71 -24.37
N ALA A 207 12.76 -2.91 -25.38
CA ALA A 207 13.73 -3.31 -26.41
C ALA A 207 15.12 -3.68 -25.84
N LEU A 208 15.52 -3.08 -24.71
CA LEU A 208 16.80 -3.34 -24.05
C LEU A 208 16.73 -4.47 -23.00
N ASN A 209 15.54 -4.99 -22.70
CA ASN A 209 15.39 -6.04 -21.70
C ASN A 209 15.87 -7.40 -22.26
N PRO A 210 16.72 -8.15 -21.54
CA PRO A 210 17.24 -9.45 -21.99
C PRO A 210 16.14 -10.47 -22.36
N ASN A 211 15.01 -10.43 -21.66
CA ASN A 211 13.91 -11.39 -21.84
C ASN A 211 12.96 -11.03 -22.98
N THR A 212 13.15 -9.89 -23.65
CA THR A 212 12.29 -9.50 -24.77
C THR A 212 12.42 -10.49 -25.92
N SER A 213 11.30 -11.00 -26.40
CA SER A 213 11.27 -11.99 -27.49
C SER A 213 11.76 -11.41 -28.81
N ALA A 214 12.24 -12.29 -29.71
CA ALA A 214 12.65 -11.89 -31.06
C ALA A 214 11.50 -11.25 -31.86
N ASP A 215 10.27 -11.73 -31.67
CA ASP A 215 9.08 -11.18 -32.32
C ASP A 215 8.79 -9.75 -31.85
N THR A 216 8.83 -9.50 -30.54
CA THR A 216 8.68 -8.15 -29.97
C THR A 216 9.81 -7.23 -30.43
N LEU A 217 11.06 -7.70 -30.47
CA LEU A 217 12.20 -6.94 -30.99
C LEU A 217 12.04 -6.62 -32.48
N THR A 218 11.58 -7.57 -33.30
CA THR A 218 11.35 -7.37 -34.74
C THR A 218 10.29 -6.30 -34.97
N ARG A 219 9.20 -6.32 -34.19
CA ARG A 219 8.17 -5.28 -34.23
C ARG A 219 8.71 -3.92 -33.79
N LEU A 220 9.44 -3.87 -32.68
CA LEU A 220 10.05 -2.64 -32.17
C LEU A 220 11.16 -2.10 -33.08
N ALA A 221 11.83 -2.92 -33.89
CA ALA A 221 12.80 -2.46 -34.89
C ALA A 221 12.15 -1.60 -35.99
N SER A 222 10.83 -1.66 -36.11
CA SER A 222 10.00 -0.81 -36.98
C SER A 222 9.22 0.26 -36.20
N ASP A 223 9.58 0.56 -34.94
CA ASP A 223 8.89 1.55 -34.10
C ASP A 223 8.96 2.96 -34.73
N PRO A 224 7.89 3.77 -34.64
CA PRO A 224 7.90 5.15 -35.12
C PRO A 224 8.91 6.05 -34.39
N ASP A 225 9.31 5.71 -33.16
CA ASP A 225 10.38 6.41 -32.45
C ASP A 225 11.75 5.82 -32.86
N PRO A 226 12.63 6.61 -33.50
CA PRO A 226 13.91 6.12 -34.03
C PRO A 226 14.86 5.63 -32.93
N VAL A 227 14.72 6.11 -31.69
CA VAL A 227 15.55 5.66 -30.56
C VAL A 227 15.13 4.25 -30.13
N VAL A 228 13.83 3.97 -30.15
CA VAL A 228 13.28 2.62 -29.88
C VAL A 228 13.70 1.65 -30.99
N ALA A 229 13.49 2.04 -32.25
CA ALA A 229 13.85 1.23 -33.41
C ALA A 229 15.34 0.85 -33.43
N LYS A 230 16.22 1.82 -33.20
CA LYS A 230 17.66 1.58 -33.12
C LYS A 230 18.04 0.65 -31.97
N ALA A 231 17.43 0.81 -30.80
CA ALA A 231 17.68 -0.06 -29.65
C ALA A 231 17.27 -1.51 -29.96
N ALA A 232 16.06 -1.71 -30.47
CA ALA A 232 15.56 -3.04 -30.82
C ALA A 232 16.40 -3.72 -31.89
N ALA A 233 16.74 -3.03 -32.98
CA ALA A 233 17.60 -3.57 -34.04
C ALA A 233 18.99 -3.97 -33.53
N SER A 234 19.57 -3.18 -32.62
CA SER A 234 20.87 -3.52 -32.03
C SER A 234 20.82 -4.80 -31.21
N VAL A 235 19.78 -4.97 -30.37
CA VAL A 235 19.63 -6.17 -29.54
C VAL A 235 19.28 -7.39 -30.40
N LEU A 236 18.41 -7.23 -31.41
CA LEU A 236 18.04 -8.28 -32.34
C LEU A 236 19.25 -8.82 -33.11
N SER A 237 20.20 -7.96 -33.48
CA SER A 237 21.44 -8.37 -34.16
C SER A 237 22.42 -9.16 -33.28
N CYS A 238 22.21 -9.15 -31.95
CA CYS A 238 23.05 -9.84 -30.98
C CYS A 238 22.42 -11.13 -30.41
N LYS A 239 21.17 -11.45 -30.79
CA LYS A 239 20.50 -12.71 -30.43
C LYS A 239 20.69 -13.75 -31.52
#